data_AF-A0A9Q0GN00-F1
#
_entry.id   AF-A0A9Q0GN00-F1
#
_cell.length_a   1.000
_cell.length_b   1.000
_cell.length_c   1.000
_cell.angle_alpha   90.00
_cell.angle_beta   90.00
_cell.angle_gamma   90.00
#
_symmetry.space_group_name_H-M   'P 1'
#
loop_
_entity.id
_entity.type
_entity.pdbx_description
1 polymer ?
#
loop_
_entity_poly.entity_id
_entity_poly.type
_entity_poly.pdbx_seq_one_letter_code
_entity_poly.pdbx_strand_id
1 'polypeptide(L)'
;MKKELYNAVARGESEKLEEFKSELEFQETHQKNTVLDVAVKIAAPKTPYESGGELGLIRKICELRPSLIGRANSKGDTPLHIAARGGRYDLVGILIDESRFDDGVLTMVNSKKDTALHEALRSRNFYYLVYKPLPVVEALIRKNEELSNLINEDSESPVFIAARKGLYESLELLLKYSTQYGGPGMQNDRFARRSSFKGRRNPLHTV
;
A
#
# COMPACT_ATOMS: atom_id res chain seq x y z
N MET A 1 1.79 -5.83 23.54
CA MET A 1 3.07 -6.20 22.91
C MET A 1 4.16 -6.05 23.95
N LYS A 2 4.95 -7.10 24.18
CA LYS A 2 6.11 -7.06 25.09
C LYS A 2 7.09 -5.97 24.66
N LYS A 3 7.59 -5.19 25.63
CA LYS A 3 8.52 -4.08 25.39
C LYS A 3 9.81 -4.54 24.70
N GLU A 4 10.31 -5.70 25.09
CA GLU A 4 11.52 -6.30 24.51
C GLU A 4 11.35 -6.62 23.03
N LEU A 5 10.25 -7.28 22.66
CA LEU A 5 9.91 -7.56 21.27
C LEU A 5 9.74 -6.28 20.44
N TYR A 6 9.04 -5.28 20.99
CA TYR A 6 8.89 -3.99 20.33
C TYR A 6 10.25 -3.33 20.05
N ASN A 7 11.16 -3.34 21.04
CA ASN A 7 12.50 -2.78 20.89
C ASN A 7 13.36 -3.56 19.88
N ALA A 8 13.24 -4.90 19.85
CA ALA A 8 13.95 -5.73 18.88
C ALA A 8 13.50 -5.40 17.44
N VAL A 9 12.19 -5.28 17.22
CA VAL A 9 11.62 -4.85 15.92
C VAL A 9 12.09 -3.45 15.56
N ALA A 10 12.05 -2.51 16.50
CA ALA A 10 12.47 -1.13 16.25
C ALA A 10 13.95 -0.97 15.89
N ARG A 11 14.79 -1.94 16.29
CA ARG A 11 16.23 -1.96 15.99
C ARG A 11 16.60 -2.85 14.80
N GLY A 12 15.64 -3.59 14.22
CA GLY A 12 15.92 -4.52 13.12
C GLY A 12 16.60 -5.82 13.58
N GLU A 13 16.51 -6.20 14.86
CA GLU A 13 17.17 -7.36 15.44
C GLU A 13 16.41 -8.67 15.11
N SER A 14 16.55 -9.18 13.88
CA SER A 14 15.79 -10.35 13.40
C SER A 14 16.10 -11.64 14.16
N GLU A 15 17.32 -11.81 14.66
CA GLU A 15 17.75 -13.00 15.41
C GLU A 15 16.92 -13.21 16.69
N LYS A 16 16.55 -12.11 17.37
CA LYS A 16 15.75 -12.17 18.60
C LYS A 16 14.31 -12.60 18.36
N LEU A 17 13.83 -12.60 17.12
CA LEU A 17 12.47 -13.06 16.82
C LEU A 17 12.27 -14.54 17.11
N GLU A 18 13.33 -15.35 17.06
CA GLU A 18 13.25 -16.79 17.34
C GLU A 18 12.85 -17.06 18.80
N GLU A 19 13.24 -16.19 19.73
CA GLU A 19 12.85 -16.28 21.15
C GLU A 19 11.33 -16.05 21.34
N PHE A 20 10.72 -15.24 20.47
CA PHE A 20 9.31 -14.87 20.55
C PHE A 20 8.42 -15.60 19.54
N LYS A 21 8.95 -16.55 18.76
CA LYS A 21 8.26 -17.17 17.61
C LYS A 21 6.90 -17.78 17.93
N SER A 22 6.71 -18.31 19.14
CA SER A 22 5.45 -18.91 19.60
C SER A 22 4.41 -17.87 19.98
N GLU A 23 4.85 -16.65 20.30
CA GLU A 23 4.01 -15.60 20.83
C GLU A 23 3.66 -14.51 19.82
N LEU A 24 4.39 -14.41 18.70
CA LEU A 24 4.24 -13.33 17.70
C LEU A 24 2.77 -13.05 17.33
N GLU A 25 1.94 -14.09 17.23
CA GLU A 25 0.53 -14.01 16.88
C GLU A 25 -0.36 -13.35 17.95
N PHE A 26 0.07 -13.34 19.21
CA PHE A 26 -0.66 -12.76 20.34
C PHE A 26 -0.12 -11.38 20.72
N GLN A 27 0.98 -10.94 20.10
CA GLN A 27 1.65 -9.70 20.44
C GLN A 27 1.09 -8.52 19.64
N GLU A 28 0.13 -7.82 20.25
CA GLU A 28 -0.51 -6.64 19.66
C GLU A 28 -0.30 -5.37 20.50
N THR A 29 -0.29 -4.21 19.85
CA THR A 29 -0.40 -2.90 20.53
C THR A 29 -1.86 -2.62 20.92
N HIS A 30 -2.13 -1.56 21.69
CA HIS A 30 -3.51 -1.14 22.01
C HIS A 30 -4.34 -0.80 20.75
N GLN A 31 -3.69 -0.48 19.63
CA GLN A 31 -4.31 -0.23 18.33
C GLN A 31 -4.48 -1.52 17.50
N LYS A 32 -4.30 -2.70 18.11
CA LYS A 32 -4.27 -4.00 17.44
C LYS A 32 -3.24 -4.11 16.32
N ASN A 33 -2.21 -3.25 16.33
CA ASN A 33 -1.07 -3.45 15.41
C ASN A 33 -0.32 -4.70 15.86
N THR A 34 -0.19 -5.65 14.95
CA THR A 34 0.63 -6.85 15.08
C THR A 34 2.12 -6.48 15.07
N VAL A 35 2.99 -7.47 15.31
CA VAL A 35 4.44 -7.31 15.17
C VAL A 35 4.81 -6.90 13.74
N LEU A 36 4.13 -7.46 12.73
CA LEU A 36 4.35 -7.12 11.33
C LEU A 36 3.94 -5.68 11.01
N ASP A 37 2.78 -5.23 11.50
CA ASP A 37 2.32 -3.83 11.33
C ASP A 37 3.32 -2.84 11.94
N VAL A 38 3.84 -3.17 13.13
CA VAL A 38 4.84 -2.35 13.81
C VAL A 38 6.15 -2.31 13.00
N ALA A 39 6.62 -3.47 12.51
CA ALA A 39 7.82 -3.54 11.67
C ALA A 39 7.68 -2.72 10.38
N VAL A 40 6.57 -2.87 9.66
CA VAL A 40 6.27 -2.12 8.42
C VAL A 40 6.16 -0.62 8.69
N LYS A 41 5.57 -0.23 9.83
CA LYS A 41 5.41 1.19 10.20
C LYS A 41 6.72 1.85 10.63
N ILE A 42 7.56 1.14 11.39
CA ILE A 42 8.84 1.68 11.88
C ILE A 42 9.89 1.67 10.78
N ALA A 43 9.81 0.71 9.85
CA ALA A 43 10.67 0.71 8.68
C ALA A 43 10.53 2.08 8.01
N ALA A 44 11.56 2.90 8.14
CA ALA A 44 11.58 4.25 7.61
C ALA A 44 12.18 4.20 6.19
N PRO A 45 11.81 5.12 5.29
CA PRO A 45 12.59 5.34 4.09
C PRO A 45 13.96 5.90 4.52
N LYS A 46 14.92 5.00 4.73
CA LYS A 46 16.31 5.35 4.98
C LYS A 46 16.95 5.75 3.65
N THR A 47 17.98 6.58 3.75
CA THR A 47 18.82 6.94 2.61
C THR A 47 19.29 5.65 1.90
N PRO A 48 19.64 5.68 0.60
CA PRO A 48 20.05 4.49 -0.16
C PRO A 48 21.30 3.76 0.37
N TYR A 49 21.90 4.23 1.48
CA TYR A 49 23.12 3.73 2.07
C TYR A 49 22.91 3.02 3.43
N GLU A 50 21.71 2.99 4.00
CA GLU A 50 21.48 2.41 5.34
C GLU A 50 20.50 1.21 5.36
N SER A 51 21.13 0.05 5.59
CA SER A 51 20.67 -1.19 6.21
C SER A 51 19.34 -1.81 5.77
N GLY A 52 19.46 -2.82 4.89
CA GLY A 52 18.40 -3.79 4.57
C GLY A 52 18.01 -4.74 5.69
N GLY A 53 18.52 -4.56 6.93
CA GLY A 53 18.17 -5.39 8.08
C GLY A 53 16.66 -5.38 8.40
N GLU A 54 15.98 -4.25 8.17
CA GLU A 54 14.53 -4.13 8.35
C GLU A 54 13.75 -5.00 7.36
N LEU A 55 14.22 -5.06 6.10
CA LEU A 55 13.61 -5.91 5.07
C LEU A 55 13.77 -7.39 5.44
N GLY A 56 14.96 -7.77 5.91
CA GLY A 56 15.24 -9.12 6.41
C GLY A 56 14.37 -9.48 7.62
N LEU A 57 14.21 -8.54 8.57
CA LEU A 57 13.33 -8.71 9.72
C LEU A 57 11.86 -8.90 9.29
N ILE A 58 11.36 -8.10 8.35
CA ILE A 58 9.99 -8.22 7.86
C ILE A 58 9.77 -9.56 7.16
N ARG A 59 10.68 -9.97 6.26
CA ARG A 59 10.63 -11.30 5.64
C ARG A 59 10.60 -12.41 6.68
N LYS A 60 11.48 -12.33 7.68
CA LYS A 60 11.54 -13.32 8.76
C LYS A 60 10.24 -13.39 9.57
N ILE A 61 9.58 -12.26 9.84
CA ILE A 61 8.26 -12.25 10.50
C ILE A 61 7.22 -12.94 9.61
N CYS A 62 7.18 -12.64 8.31
CA CYS A 62 6.27 -13.28 7.37
C CYS A 62 6.49 -14.80 7.29
N GLU A 63 7.75 -15.25 7.22
CA GLU A 63 8.12 -16.67 7.20
C GLU A 63 7.70 -17.39 8.49
N LEU A 64 7.96 -16.78 9.65
CA LEU A 64 7.63 -17.37 10.94
C LEU A 64 6.12 -17.42 11.18
N ARG A 65 5.38 -16.41 10.70
CA ARG A 65 3.93 -16.27 10.90
C ARG A 65 3.22 -15.64 9.69
N PRO A 66 2.92 -16.44 8.66
CA PRO A 66 2.21 -15.96 7.47
C PRO A 66 0.81 -15.39 7.76
N SER A 67 0.13 -15.86 8.82
CA SER A 67 -1.20 -15.37 9.24
C SER A 67 -1.23 -13.88 9.54
N LEU A 68 -0.08 -13.26 9.85
CA LEU A 68 0.01 -11.83 10.13
C LEU A 68 -0.14 -10.95 8.87
N ILE A 69 0.13 -11.50 7.67
CA ILE A 69 0.12 -10.73 6.42
C ILE A 69 -1.28 -10.17 6.11
N GLY A 70 -2.33 -10.97 6.36
CA GLY A 70 -3.73 -10.59 6.17
C GLY A 70 -4.40 -10.05 7.44
N ARG A 71 -3.68 -9.83 8.54
CA ARG A 71 -4.30 -9.43 9.81
C ARG A 71 -4.53 -7.92 9.86
N ALA A 72 -5.77 -7.53 10.08
CA ALA A 72 -6.18 -6.13 10.17
C ALA A 72 -6.02 -5.57 11.59
N ASN A 73 -5.51 -4.34 11.69
CA ASN A 73 -5.45 -3.60 12.94
C ASN A 73 -6.80 -2.92 13.30
N SER A 74 -6.83 -2.09 14.34
CA SER A 74 -8.05 -1.39 14.79
C SER A 74 -8.67 -0.43 13.77
N LYS A 75 -7.95 -0.04 12.72
CA LYS A 75 -8.45 0.78 11.59
C LYS A 75 -8.86 -0.07 10.38
N GLY A 76 -8.80 -1.40 10.51
CA GLY A 76 -8.93 -2.30 9.38
C GLY A 76 -7.71 -2.34 8.46
N ASP A 77 -6.64 -1.58 8.76
CA ASP A 77 -5.44 -1.57 7.92
C ASP A 77 -4.71 -2.91 8.09
N THR A 78 -4.40 -3.57 6.97
CA THR A 78 -3.43 -4.67 6.91
C THR A 78 -2.00 -4.11 6.75
N PRO A 79 -0.95 -4.91 6.95
CA PRO A 79 0.42 -4.51 6.66
C PRO A 79 0.60 -3.90 5.26
N LEU A 80 -0.12 -4.41 4.26
CA LEU A 80 -0.07 -3.90 2.89
C LEU A 80 -0.64 -2.48 2.77
N HIS A 81 -1.71 -2.15 3.51
CA HIS A 81 -2.24 -0.78 3.57
C HIS A 81 -1.19 0.19 4.15
N ILE A 82 -0.51 -0.23 5.22
CA ILE A 82 0.50 0.60 5.89
C ILE A 82 1.69 0.85 4.95
N ALA A 83 2.20 -0.20 4.29
CA ALA A 83 3.29 -0.10 3.32
C ALA A 83 2.93 0.79 2.13
N ALA A 84 1.73 0.60 1.57
CA ALA A 84 1.24 1.38 0.44
C ALA A 84 1.04 2.86 0.79
N ARG A 85 0.42 3.15 1.95
CA ARG A 85 0.32 4.52 2.51
C ARG A 85 1.70 5.15 2.74
N GLY A 86 2.68 4.36 3.13
CA GLY A 86 4.07 4.78 3.29
C GLY A 86 4.81 5.05 1.98
N GLY A 87 4.25 4.66 0.83
CA GLY A 87 4.95 4.72 -0.46
C GLY A 87 6.14 3.75 -0.54
N ARG A 88 6.19 2.73 0.32
CA ARG A 88 7.33 1.82 0.46
C ARG A 88 7.25 0.69 -0.56
N TYR A 89 7.71 0.96 -1.78
CA TYR A 89 7.74 -0.03 -2.89
C TYR A 89 8.37 -1.36 -2.46
N ASP A 90 9.52 -1.31 -1.78
CA ASP A 90 10.25 -2.51 -1.35
C ASP A 90 9.41 -3.38 -0.40
N LEU A 91 8.69 -2.75 0.54
CA LEU A 91 7.83 -3.45 1.49
C LEU A 91 6.56 -3.98 0.83
N VAL A 92 5.98 -3.23 -0.10
CA VAL A 92 4.86 -3.70 -0.92
C VAL A 92 5.27 -4.93 -1.71
N GLY A 93 6.44 -4.91 -2.34
CA GLY A 93 6.99 -6.07 -3.06
C GLY A 93 7.15 -7.30 -2.15
N ILE A 94 7.76 -7.13 -0.97
CA ILE A 94 7.89 -8.21 0.01
C ILE A 94 6.52 -8.75 0.41
N LEU A 95 5.58 -7.90 0.83
CA LEU A 95 4.28 -8.36 1.31
C LEU A 95 3.47 -9.08 0.22
N ILE A 96 3.54 -8.62 -1.03
CA ILE A 96 2.95 -9.29 -2.19
C ILE A 96 3.61 -10.66 -2.44
N ASP A 97 4.94 -10.72 -2.34
CA ASP A 97 5.68 -11.97 -2.56
C ASP A 97 5.42 -12.99 -1.45
N GLU A 98 5.26 -12.55 -0.21
CA GLU A 98 4.94 -13.42 0.92
C GLU A 98 3.44 -13.76 0.98
N SER A 99 2.56 -12.99 0.32
CA SER A 99 1.12 -13.26 0.24
C SER A 99 0.71 -14.23 -0.87
N ARG A 100 1.66 -14.91 -1.54
CA ARG A 100 1.42 -15.79 -2.71
C ARG A 100 0.43 -16.94 -2.49
N PHE A 101 0.06 -17.22 -1.25
CA PHE A 101 -0.90 -18.27 -0.89
C PHE A 101 -2.31 -17.73 -0.62
N ASP A 102 -2.50 -16.41 -0.62
CA ASP A 102 -3.79 -15.75 -0.37
C ASP A 102 -3.89 -14.45 -1.18
N ASP A 103 -4.37 -14.57 -2.43
CA ASP A 103 -4.63 -13.43 -3.30
C ASP A 103 -5.70 -12.48 -2.73
N GLY A 104 -6.49 -12.93 -1.76
CA GLY A 104 -7.49 -12.13 -1.06
C GLY A 104 -6.88 -10.95 -0.30
N VAL A 105 -5.61 -11.05 0.13
CA VAL A 105 -4.91 -9.97 0.84
C VAL A 105 -4.87 -8.68 0.03
N LEU A 106 -4.75 -8.77 -1.31
CA LEU A 106 -4.68 -7.59 -2.20
C LEU A 106 -5.99 -6.80 -2.24
N THR A 107 -7.13 -7.48 -2.13
CA THR A 107 -8.47 -6.90 -2.24
C THR A 107 -9.09 -6.56 -0.89
N MET A 108 -8.42 -6.92 0.22
CA MET A 108 -8.84 -6.52 1.57
C MET A 108 -9.00 -5.00 1.67
N VAL A 109 -9.98 -4.59 2.47
CA VAL A 109 -10.31 -3.19 2.68
C VAL A 109 -10.23 -2.82 4.16
N ASN A 110 -9.80 -1.58 4.43
CA ASN A 110 -9.81 -1.03 5.78
C ASN A 110 -11.21 -0.52 6.18
N SER A 111 -11.32 0.11 7.36
CA SER A 111 -12.61 0.62 7.86
C SER A 111 -13.29 1.66 6.95
N LYS A 112 -12.56 2.31 6.04
CA LYS A 112 -13.10 3.24 5.03
C LYS A 112 -13.41 2.55 3.69
N LYS A 113 -13.39 1.22 3.68
CA LYS A 113 -13.41 0.38 2.48
C LYS A 113 -12.29 0.71 1.48
N ASP A 114 -11.20 1.31 1.94
CA ASP A 114 -10.03 1.56 1.10
C ASP A 114 -9.21 0.29 0.97
N THR A 115 -8.81 -0.04 -0.25
CA THR A 115 -7.74 -1.03 -0.50
C THR A 115 -6.37 -0.38 -0.32
N ALA A 116 -5.31 -1.19 -0.31
CA ALA A 116 -3.94 -0.70 -0.34
C ALA A 116 -3.66 0.27 -1.51
N LEU A 117 -4.32 0.07 -2.67
CA LEU A 117 -4.19 0.96 -3.82
C LEU A 117 -4.80 2.36 -3.56
N HIS A 118 -5.94 2.43 -2.87
CA HIS A 118 -6.53 3.71 -2.46
C HIS A 118 -5.58 4.46 -1.51
N GLU A 119 -5.00 3.75 -0.55
CA GLU A 119 -4.03 4.30 0.40
C GLU A 119 -2.75 4.80 -0.28
N ALA A 120 -2.24 4.07 -1.27
CA ALA A 120 -1.11 4.50 -2.08
C ALA A 120 -1.39 5.85 -2.77
N LEU A 121 -2.58 6.03 -3.34
CA LEU A 121 -2.94 7.27 -4.02
C LEU A 121 -3.28 8.40 -3.04
N ARG A 122 -3.77 8.09 -1.84
CA ARG A 122 -4.10 9.08 -0.81
C ARG A 122 -2.91 9.58 -0.02
N SER A 123 -1.80 8.84 0.01
CA SER A 123 -0.62 9.28 0.74
C SER A 123 -0.16 10.68 0.32
N ARG A 124 0.21 11.46 1.34
CA ARG A 124 0.81 12.80 1.20
C ARG A 124 2.33 12.76 1.39
N ASN A 125 2.88 11.57 1.67
CA ASN A 125 4.30 11.38 1.99
C ASN A 125 5.21 11.46 0.76
N PHE A 126 4.63 11.61 -0.44
CA PHE A 126 5.34 11.91 -1.69
C PHE A 126 5.76 13.39 -1.79
N TYR A 127 6.10 14.01 -0.65
CA TYR A 127 6.43 15.44 -0.58
C TYR A 127 7.71 15.77 -1.35
N TYR A 128 8.53 14.75 -1.66
CA TYR A 128 9.64 14.86 -2.59
C TYR A 128 9.23 14.35 -3.97
N LEU A 129 9.49 15.15 -5.01
CA LEU A 129 9.32 14.82 -6.43
C LEU A 129 9.99 13.50 -6.86
N VAL A 130 10.83 12.92 -6.00
CA VAL A 130 11.58 11.67 -6.21
C VAL A 130 10.73 10.42 -5.92
N TYR A 131 9.80 10.48 -4.97
CA TYR A 131 8.97 9.32 -4.59
C TYR A 131 7.54 9.61 -5.00
N LYS A 132 7.17 9.28 -6.24
CA LYS A 132 5.77 9.29 -6.68
C LYS A 132 5.10 7.96 -6.29
N PRO A 133 3.76 7.90 -6.14
CA PRO A 133 3.05 6.64 -5.87
C PRO A 133 3.20 5.60 -6.98
N LEU A 134 3.70 5.99 -8.16
CA LEU A 134 3.70 5.17 -9.37
C LEU A 134 4.29 3.76 -9.18
N PRO A 135 5.46 3.54 -8.56
CA PRO A 135 5.98 2.18 -8.40
C PRO A 135 5.08 1.28 -7.55
N VAL A 136 4.48 1.83 -6.48
CA VAL A 136 3.54 1.09 -5.63
C VAL A 136 2.24 0.81 -6.38
N VAL A 137 1.68 1.80 -7.07
CA VAL A 137 0.47 1.65 -7.89
C VAL A 137 0.68 0.59 -8.96
N GLU A 138 1.82 0.62 -9.63
CA GLU A 138 2.19 -0.33 -10.68
C GLU A 138 2.38 -1.74 -10.13
N ALA A 139 3.05 -1.91 -8.98
CA ALA A 139 3.20 -3.22 -8.33
C ALA A 139 1.84 -3.84 -7.97
N LEU A 140 0.93 -3.05 -7.40
CA LEU A 140 -0.39 -3.54 -6.98
C LEU A 140 -1.26 -3.90 -8.19
N ILE A 141 -1.36 -3.00 -9.19
CA ILE A 141 -2.22 -3.22 -10.36
C ILE A 141 -1.72 -4.37 -11.23
N ARG A 142 -0.41 -4.54 -11.40
CA ARG A 142 0.14 -5.68 -12.14
C ARG A 142 -0.17 -7.03 -11.48
N LYS A 143 -0.40 -7.03 -10.17
CA LYS A 143 -0.73 -8.25 -9.44
C LYS A 143 -2.22 -8.52 -9.43
N ASN A 144 -3.03 -7.48 -9.29
CA ASN A 144 -4.47 -7.61 -9.39
C ASN A 144 -5.07 -6.36 -10.06
N GLU A 145 -5.50 -6.52 -11.31
CA GLU A 145 -6.04 -5.42 -12.12
C GLU A 145 -7.43 -4.98 -11.65
N GLU A 146 -8.19 -5.86 -10.99
CA GLU A 146 -9.53 -5.56 -10.46
C GLU A 146 -9.51 -4.44 -9.42
N LEU A 147 -8.37 -4.24 -8.75
CA LEU A 147 -8.16 -3.17 -7.78
C LEU A 147 -8.51 -1.80 -8.37
N SER A 148 -8.31 -1.59 -9.68
CA SER A 148 -8.63 -0.33 -10.36
C SER A 148 -10.12 0.02 -10.37
N ASN A 149 -11.00 -0.97 -10.19
CA ASN A 149 -12.46 -0.82 -10.29
C ASN A 149 -13.17 -0.79 -8.94
N LEU A 150 -12.46 -1.13 -7.86
CA LEU A 150 -13.01 -1.13 -6.50
C LEU A 150 -13.27 0.31 -6.05
N ILE A 151 -14.39 0.52 -5.37
CA ILE A 151 -14.77 1.80 -4.78
C ILE A 151 -14.75 1.69 -3.28
N ASN A 152 -14.33 2.76 -2.62
CA ASN A 152 -14.35 2.85 -1.18
C ASN A 152 -15.69 3.35 -0.63
N GLU A 153 -15.73 3.67 0.67
CA GLU A 153 -16.91 4.16 1.37
C GLU A 153 -17.41 5.51 0.81
N ASP A 154 -16.49 6.36 0.35
CA ASP A 154 -16.79 7.63 -0.33
C ASP A 154 -17.20 7.45 -1.80
N SER A 155 -17.35 6.20 -2.27
CA SER A 155 -17.57 5.84 -3.68
C SER A 155 -16.47 6.33 -4.62
N GLU A 156 -15.27 6.63 -4.11
CA GLU A 156 -14.13 7.00 -4.93
C GLU A 156 -13.46 5.73 -5.47
N SER A 157 -13.25 5.67 -6.79
CA SER A 157 -12.35 4.69 -7.41
C SER A 157 -10.89 5.17 -7.34
N PRO A 158 -9.90 4.28 -7.49
CA PRO A 158 -8.50 4.67 -7.66
C PRO A 158 -8.29 5.66 -8.81
N VAL A 159 -8.97 5.48 -9.94
CA VAL A 159 -8.93 6.39 -11.10
C VAL A 159 -9.41 7.79 -10.70
N PHE A 160 -10.52 7.89 -9.96
CA PHE A 160 -11.04 9.15 -9.46
C PHE A 160 -10.05 9.85 -8.52
N ILE A 161 -9.48 9.12 -7.54
CA ILE A 161 -8.50 9.69 -6.61
C ILE A 161 -7.26 10.20 -7.35
N ALA A 162 -6.74 9.41 -8.30
CA ALA A 162 -5.58 9.80 -9.11
C ALA A 162 -5.83 11.08 -9.92
N ALA A 163 -7.00 11.18 -10.57
CA ALA A 163 -7.40 12.37 -11.33
C ALA A 163 -7.59 13.59 -10.43
N ARG A 164 -8.31 13.43 -9.31
CA ARG A 164 -8.57 14.51 -8.34
C ARG A 164 -7.28 15.08 -7.74
N LYS A 165 -6.26 14.23 -7.58
CA LYS A 165 -4.95 14.63 -7.07
C LYS A 165 -3.94 15.06 -8.13
N GLY A 166 -4.28 14.99 -9.43
CA GLY A 166 -3.35 15.32 -10.51
C GLY A 166 -2.16 14.34 -10.63
N LEU A 167 -2.34 13.08 -10.22
CA LEU A 167 -1.31 12.04 -10.34
C LEU A 167 -1.31 11.47 -11.76
N TYR A 168 -0.81 12.25 -12.72
CA TYR A 168 -0.97 11.97 -14.15
C TYR A 168 -0.42 10.61 -14.58
N GLU A 169 0.78 10.22 -14.14
CA GLU A 169 1.36 8.93 -14.53
C GLU A 169 0.58 7.74 -13.95
N SER A 170 0.18 7.83 -12.67
CA SER A 170 -0.66 6.81 -12.04
C SER A 170 -2.04 6.75 -12.68
N LEU A 171 -2.61 7.89 -13.05
CA LEU A 171 -3.89 7.96 -13.76
C LEU A 171 -3.82 7.29 -15.12
N GLU A 172 -2.78 7.60 -15.91
CA GLU A 172 -2.58 6.99 -17.24
C GLU A 172 -2.44 5.47 -17.14
N LEU A 173 -1.67 5.00 -16.17
CA LEU A 173 -1.54 3.58 -15.88
C LEU A 173 -2.89 2.95 -15.49
N LEU A 174 -3.61 3.52 -14.53
CA LEU A 174 -4.91 3.01 -14.09
C LEU A 174 -5.97 3.04 -15.20
N LEU A 175 -5.93 4.03 -16.08
CA LEU A 175 -6.84 4.10 -17.23
C LEU A 175 -6.60 2.95 -18.21
N LYS A 176 -5.34 2.56 -18.43
CA LYS A 176 -4.97 1.42 -19.29
C LYS A 176 -5.61 0.11 -18.79
N TYR A 177 -5.65 -0.09 -17.48
CA TYR A 177 -6.19 -1.31 -16.86
C TYR A 177 -7.72 -1.25 -16.66
N SER A 178 -8.28 -0.09 -16.30
CA SER A 178 -9.73 0.07 -16.10
C SER A 178 -10.57 0.00 -17.38
N THR A 179 -10.02 0.36 -18.55
CA THR A 179 -10.77 0.31 -19.83
C THR A 179 -11.17 -1.09 -20.29
N GLN A 180 -10.67 -2.15 -19.66
CA GLN A 180 -11.00 -3.52 -20.02
C GLN A 180 -12.29 -4.03 -19.35
N TYR A 181 -12.75 -3.42 -18.25
CA TYR A 181 -13.84 -3.99 -17.44
C TYR A 181 -14.90 -2.97 -17.04
N GLY A 182 -16.15 -3.34 -17.35
CA GLY A 182 -17.45 -2.67 -17.19
C GLY A 182 -17.85 -2.07 -15.83
N GLY A 183 -16.94 -1.88 -14.88
CA GLY A 183 -17.27 -1.85 -13.44
C GLY A 183 -18.03 -0.61 -12.92
N PRO A 184 -18.62 -0.69 -11.70
CA PRO A 184 -19.38 0.40 -11.06
C PRO A 184 -18.63 1.73 -10.98
N GLY A 185 -17.29 1.69 -10.87
CA GLY A 185 -16.42 2.87 -10.88
C GLY A 185 -16.49 3.71 -12.17
N MET A 186 -16.94 3.15 -13.30
CA MET A 186 -16.95 3.86 -14.59
C MET A 186 -17.84 5.10 -14.64
N GLN A 187 -18.91 5.16 -13.84
CA GLN A 187 -19.77 6.37 -13.80
C GLN A 187 -19.03 7.54 -13.14
N ASN A 188 -18.29 7.28 -12.07
CA ASN A 188 -17.49 8.28 -11.35
C ASN A 188 -16.22 8.64 -12.15
N ASP A 189 -15.65 7.67 -12.86
CA ASP A 189 -14.48 7.87 -13.73
C ASP A 189 -14.79 8.73 -14.95
N ARG A 190 -16.04 8.79 -15.42
CA ARG A 190 -16.42 9.58 -16.59
C ARG A 190 -16.12 11.08 -16.39
N PHE A 191 -16.30 11.59 -15.17
CA PHE A 191 -15.93 12.97 -14.82
C PHE A 191 -14.41 13.14 -14.77
N ALA A 192 -13.69 12.23 -14.13
CA ALA A 192 -12.23 12.22 -14.05
C ALA A 192 -11.54 12.13 -15.43
N ARG A 193 -12.07 11.30 -16.33
CA ARG A 193 -11.62 11.18 -17.72
C ARG A 193 -11.82 12.50 -18.49
N ARG A 194 -12.96 13.19 -18.30
CA ARG A 194 -13.24 14.46 -19.01
C ARG A 194 -12.37 15.63 -18.54
N SER A 195 -12.00 15.68 -17.26
CA SER A 195 -11.14 16.74 -16.71
C SER A 195 -9.67 16.57 -17.10
N SER A 196 -9.16 15.33 -17.23
CA SER A 196 -7.78 15.08 -17.67
C SER A 196 -7.52 15.49 -19.13
N PHE A 197 -8.49 15.31 -20.03
CA PHE A 197 -8.36 15.74 -21.44
C PHE A 197 -8.41 17.27 -21.62
N LYS A 198 -9.03 18.02 -20.70
CA LYS A 198 -9.04 19.49 -20.77
C LYS A 198 -7.70 20.10 -20.37
N GLY A 199 -6.95 19.47 -19.45
CA GLY A 199 -5.60 19.92 -19.07
C GLY A 199 -4.54 19.75 -20.16
N ARG A 200 -4.82 18.97 -21.22
CA ARG A 200 -3.91 18.80 -22.38
C ARG A 200 -4.23 19.73 -23.56
N ARG A 201 -5.29 20.57 -23.52
CA ARG A 201 -5.57 21.54 -24.60
C ARG A 201 -5.13 22.96 -24.21
N ASN A 202 -3.96 23.32 -24.76
CA ASN A 202 -3.33 24.63 -24.97
C ASN A 202 -2.59 25.28 -23.78
N PRO A 203 -1.30 25.65 -24.00
CA PRO A 203 -1.03 26.86 -24.78
C PRO A 203 0.11 26.70 -25.79
N LEU A 204 -0.19 26.36 -27.05
CA LEU A 204 0.68 26.67 -28.19
C LEU A 204 -0.18 26.91 -29.44
N HIS A 205 -0.58 28.17 -29.62
CA HIS A 205 -0.69 28.93 -30.88
C HIS A 205 -1.75 30.03 -30.72
N THR A 206 -1.29 31.20 -30.30
CA THR A 206 -1.91 32.48 -30.63
C THR A 206 -0.76 33.39 -31.06
N VAL A 207 -0.51 33.39 -32.36
CA VAL A 207 0.04 34.52 -33.12
C VAL A 207 -0.54 34.43 -34.52
#